data_AF-A0A8H7WS47-F1
#
_entry.id   AF-A0A8H7WS47-F1
#
_cell.length_a   1.000
_cell.length_b   1.000
_cell.length_c   1.000
_cell.angle_alpha   90.00
_cell.angle_beta   90.00
_cell.angle_gamma   90.00
#
_symmetry.space_group_name_H-M   'P 1'
#
loop_
_entity.id
_entity.type
_entity.pdbx_description
1 polymer ?
#
loop_
_entity_poly.entity_id
_entity_poly.type
_entity_poly.pdbx_seq_one_letter_code
_entity_poly.pdbx_strand_id
1 'polypeptide(L)'
;MTSRYFLLFGSLLTAISMVSAEGTGMACDDYFVNIDNTTDLSFYSSCPILDFMVGPSHNFSGAFDLPGVQSIGKFSSGYFGPKFTGSTRVEDGVTTVSMPDLVNTTAGGVLFGYLNNLTSVDFRKLETINGGDIAIIGNYELRDIALPSLANVTGGALFDGPFDSISLPALKTISYLIVKSTGDLDCIALGKNLSSLTFTPQEGDFSVGFTCWTSDEKNTYNSSDVNSGSGSGASTSSRSGNASPTVTGSTAAGTSKVASEAGSRVKMRCINTMVALVSLVGFVGLML
;
A
#
# COMPACT_ATOMS: atom_id res chain seq x y z
N MET A 1 8.15 4.71 69.75
CA MET A 1 9.26 5.34 69.01
C MET A 1 9.75 4.35 67.96
N THR A 2 9.74 4.82 66.72
CA THR A 2 9.86 4.11 65.45
C THR A 2 11.20 3.41 65.25
N SER A 3 11.19 2.13 64.89
CA SER A 3 12.37 1.45 64.33
C SER A 3 12.07 0.96 62.91
N ARG A 4 13.00 1.29 62.02
CA ARG A 4 12.95 1.20 60.56
C ARG A 4 13.41 -0.20 60.13
N TYR A 5 12.74 -0.80 59.15
CA TYR A 5 13.39 -1.73 58.22
C TYR A 5 12.93 -1.38 56.80
N PHE A 6 13.85 -0.78 56.06
CA PHE A 6 13.75 -0.50 54.63
C PHE A 6 14.05 -1.79 53.86
N LEU A 7 13.14 -2.23 53.00
CA LEU A 7 13.40 -3.26 51.99
C LEU A 7 14.01 -2.58 50.75
N LEU A 8 15.28 -2.89 50.48
CA LEU A 8 15.97 -2.57 49.23
C LEU A 8 15.60 -3.61 48.17
N PHE A 9 14.73 -3.25 47.23
CA PHE A 9 14.60 -3.96 45.95
C PHE A 9 15.62 -3.37 44.97
N GLY A 10 16.71 -4.09 44.75
CA GLY A 10 17.67 -3.80 43.68
C GLY A 10 17.09 -4.27 42.34
N SER A 11 16.67 -3.34 41.50
CA SER A 11 16.32 -3.59 40.10
C SER A 11 17.61 -3.74 39.28
N LEU A 12 17.90 -4.96 38.84
CA LEU A 12 18.95 -5.27 37.89
C LEU A 12 18.51 -4.78 36.49
N LEU A 13 18.88 -3.56 36.11
CA LEU A 13 18.79 -3.11 34.72
C LEU A 13 19.91 -3.82 33.93
N THR A 14 19.56 -4.84 33.15
CA THR A 14 20.42 -5.32 32.07
C THR A 14 20.39 -4.29 30.95
N ALA A 15 21.41 -3.43 30.88
CA ALA A 15 21.67 -2.60 29.71
C ALA A 15 22.04 -3.53 28.54
N ILE A 16 21.16 -3.65 27.55
CA ILE A 16 21.51 -4.26 26.27
C ILE A 16 22.33 -3.21 25.54
N SER A 17 23.65 -3.38 25.55
CA SER A 17 24.54 -2.61 24.68
C SER A 17 24.18 -2.95 23.23
N MET A 18 23.61 -1.99 22.49
CA MET A 18 23.61 -2.04 21.04
C MET A 18 25.07 -1.89 20.59
N VAL A 19 25.73 -3.02 20.34
CA VAL A 19 27.00 -3.05 19.63
C VAL A 19 26.71 -2.55 18.22
N SER A 20 27.17 -1.34 17.92
CA SER A 20 27.38 -0.88 16.55
C SER A 20 28.47 -1.77 15.97
N ALA A 21 28.07 -2.79 15.21
CA ALA A 21 29.00 -3.64 14.48
C ALA A 21 29.63 -2.81 13.35
N GLU A 22 30.76 -2.16 13.63
CA GLU A 22 31.65 -1.69 12.58
C GLU A 22 32.27 -2.93 11.91
N GLY A 23 31.78 -3.27 10.70
CA GLY A 23 32.49 -4.15 9.77
C GLY A 23 31.97 -5.57 9.60
N THR A 24 30.67 -5.83 9.68
CA THR A 24 30.10 -7.04 9.06
C THR A 24 29.83 -6.73 7.59
N GLY A 25 30.48 -7.46 6.68
CA GLY A 25 30.18 -7.38 5.25
C GLY A 25 28.72 -7.73 4.97
N MET A 26 28.24 -7.38 3.77
CA MET A 26 26.87 -7.68 3.33
C MET A 26 26.57 -9.18 3.50
N ALA A 27 25.37 -9.50 4.00
CA ALA A 27 24.92 -10.87 4.22
C ALA A 27 23.43 -11.02 3.89
N CYS A 28 23.01 -12.19 3.41
CA CYS A 28 21.61 -12.41 3.04
C CYS A 28 20.65 -12.41 4.24
N ASP A 29 21.17 -12.54 5.46
CA ASP A 29 20.43 -12.49 6.73
C ASP A 29 20.47 -11.10 7.40
N ASP A 30 20.90 -10.07 6.68
CA ASP A 30 20.87 -8.69 7.15
C ASP A 30 19.45 -8.26 7.55
N TYR A 31 19.32 -7.71 8.75
CA TYR A 31 18.02 -7.26 9.29
C TYR A 31 17.43 -6.07 8.53
N PHE A 32 18.29 -5.26 7.89
CA PHE A 32 17.88 -4.10 7.12
C PHE A 32 18.76 -4.01 5.88
N VAL A 33 18.16 -4.31 4.73
CA VAL A 33 18.82 -4.22 3.44
C VAL A 33 18.54 -2.84 2.85
N ASN A 34 19.43 -1.90 3.18
CA ASN A 34 19.47 -0.57 2.57
C ASN A 34 20.40 -0.61 1.37
N ILE A 35 19.88 -0.44 0.17
CA ILE A 35 20.70 -0.51 -1.05
C ILE A 35 21.06 0.90 -1.48
N ASP A 36 22.34 1.23 -1.38
CA ASP A 36 22.88 2.55 -1.70
C ASP A 36 23.41 2.62 -3.14
N ASN A 37 23.88 1.49 -3.68
CA ASN A 37 24.59 1.48 -4.95
C ASN A 37 24.49 0.12 -5.68
N THR A 38 25.15 0.04 -6.86
CA THR A 38 25.12 -1.15 -7.72
C THR A 38 25.87 -2.36 -7.15
N THR A 39 26.86 -2.15 -6.27
CA THR A 39 27.56 -3.24 -5.58
C THR A 39 26.62 -3.95 -4.61
N ASP A 40 25.82 -3.19 -3.86
CA ASP A 40 24.79 -3.74 -2.98
C ASP A 40 23.74 -4.51 -3.78
N LEU A 41 23.24 -3.93 -4.88
CA LEU A 41 22.31 -4.63 -5.79
C LEU A 41 22.89 -5.96 -6.26
N SER A 42 24.15 -5.96 -6.72
CA SER A 42 24.81 -7.14 -7.25
C SER A 42 24.94 -8.24 -6.19
N PHE A 43 25.24 -7.85 -4.94
CA PHE A 43 25.33 -8.78 -3.83
C PHE A 43 23.95 -9.35 -3.47
N TYR A 44 22.97 -8.50 -3.18
CA TYR A 44 21.65 -8.94 -2.72
C TYR A 44 20.83 -9.65 -3.80
N SER A 45 21.13 -9.44 -5.08
CA SER A 45 20.54 -10.24 -6.18
C SER A 45 20.95 -11.72 -6.13
N SER A 46 22.03 -12.06 -5.43
CA SER A 46 22.43 -13.45 -5.20
C SER A 46 21.68 -14.12 -4.03
N CYS A 47 20.96 -13.33 -3.23
CA CYS A 47 20.21 -13.81 -2.08
C CYS A 47 18.79 -14.21 -2.49
N PRO A 48 18.43 -15.51 -2.49
CA PRO A 48 17.08 -15.92 -2.84
C PRO A 48 16.03 -15.48 -1.81
N ILE A 49 16.45 -15.24 -0.57
CA ILE A 49 15.59 -14.87 0.56
C ILE A 49 16.23 -13.69 1.29
N LEU A 50 15.44 -12.65 1.58
CA LEU A 50 15.82 -11.49 2.39
C LEU A 50 14.75 -11.27 3.48
N ASP A 51 14.88 -11.92 4.63
CA ASP A 51 13.79 -12.11 5.61
C ASP A 51 13.19 -10.83 6.22
N PHE A 52 13.81 -9.68 6.03
CA PHE A 52 13.43 -8.42 6.68
C PHE A 52 13.10 -7.32 5.67
N MET A 53 13.49 -6.07 5.96
CA MET A 53 13.16 -4.94 5.10
C MET A 53 14.18 -4.81 3.98
N VAL A 54 13.68 -4.67 2.75
CA VAL A 54 14.46 -4.36 1.57
C VAL A 54 13.97 -3.07 0.94
N GLY A 55 14.90 -2.20 0.57
CA GLY A 55 14.58 -0.96 -0.12
C GLY A 55 15.80 -0.20 -0.62
N PRO A 56 15.64 0.66 -1.64
CA PRO A 56 16.65 1.64 -1.99
C PRO A 56 16.82 2.64 -0.85
N SER A 57 18.04 3.12 -0.66
CA SER A 57 18.29 4.27 0.17
C SER A 57 17.81 5.55 -0.50
N HIS A 58 17.65 6.61 0.30
CA HIS A 58 17.28 7.94 -0.23
C HIS A 58 18.34 8.56 -1.15
N ASN A 59 19.56 8.01 -1.19
CA ASN A 59 20.62 8.46 -2.09
C ASN A 59 20.68 7.62 -3.38
N PHE A 60 19.96 6.50 -3.43
CA PHE A 60 19.91 5.65 -4.62
C PHE A 60 19.18 6.37 -5.76
N SER A 61 19.71 6.25 -6.98
CA SER A 61 19.09 6.80 -8.17
C SER A 61 19.18 5.85 -9.36
N GLY A 62 18.19 5.92 -10.25
CA GLY A 62 18.08 5.05 -11.41
C GLY A 62 17.28 3.78 -11.15
N ALA A 63 17.60 2.72 -11.91
CA ALA A 63 16.88 1.46 -11.87
C ALA A 63 17.28 0.61 -10.66
N PHE A 64 16.31 0.22 -9.86
CA PHE A 64 16.47 -0.71 -8.74
C PHE A 64 16.02 -2.11 -9.18
N ASP A 65 16.98 -3.00 -9.46
CA ASP A 65 16.70 -4.33 -9.96
C ASP A 65 17.34 -5.38 -9.05
N LEU A 66 16.52 -6.24 -8.44
CA LEU A 66 16.96 -7.41 -7.65
C LEU A 66 16.42 -8.72 -8.27
N PRO A 67 16.98 -9.18 -9.41
CA PRO A 67 16.66 -10.50 -9.95
C PRO A 67 17.11 -11.60 -8.98
N GLY A 68 16.49 -12.78 -9.07
CA GLY A 68 16.86 -13.93 -8.22
C GLY A 68 16.28 -13.93 -6.81
N VAL A 69 15.88 -12.77 -6.27
CA VAL A 69 15.19 -12.66 -4.97
C VAL A 69 13.77 -13.20 -5.10
N GLN A 70 13.44 -14.24 -4.32
CA GLN A 70 12.15 -14.94 -4.37
C GLN A 70 11.25 -14.63 -3.18
N SER A 71 11.83 -14.25 -2.05
CA SER A 71 11.09 -13.95 -0.83
C SER A 71 11.73 -12.80 -0.07
N ILE A 72 10.91 -11.88 0.41
CA ILE A 72 11.37 -10.76 1.26
C ILE A 72 10.49 -10.62 2.50
N GLY A 73 11.01 -10.04 3.58
CA GLY A 73 10.19 -9.66 4.73
C GLY A 73 9.15 -8.62 4.36
N LYS A 74 9.61 -7.46 3.87
CA LYS A 74 8.79 -6.35 3.36
C LYS A 74 9.59 -5.49 2.38
N PHE A 75 8.88 -4.80 1.48
CA PHE A 75 9.49 -3.83 0.58
C PHE A 75 9.09 -2.40 0.95
N SER A 76 10.04 -1.48 0.93
CA SER A 76 9.74 -0.06 1.16
C SER A 76 10.63 0.83 0.29
N SER A 77 10.02 1.73 -0.46
CA SER A 77 10.71 2.79 -1.19
C SER A 77 9.92 4.09 -1.09
N GLY A 78 10.63 5.20 -0.88
CA GLY A 78 10.03 6.51 -0.73
C GLY A 78 9.61 6.86 0.70
N TYR A 79 8.61 7.73 0.81
CA TYR A 79 8.22 8.39 2.06
C TYR A 79 6.75 8.16 2.42
N PHE A 80 6.43 8.32 3.70
CA PHE A 80 5.06 8.41 4.19
C PHE A 80 4.57 9.86 4.19
N GLY A 81 4.28 10.41 3.02
CA GLY A 81 3.64 11.71 2.87
C GLY A 81 4.28 12.60 1.79
N PRO A 82 3.53 13.60 1.29
CA PRO A 82 4.04 14.54 0.31
C PRO A 82 5.13 15.40 0.93
N LYS A 83 6.02 15.94 0.08
CA LYS A 83 6.95 16.97 0.52
C LYS A 83 6.20 18.24 0.86
N PHE A 84 6.37 18.72 2.09
CA PHE A 84 5.83 20.00 2.52
C PHE A 84 6.69 21.17 2.01
N THR A 85 6.07 22.30 1.70
CA THR A 85 6.77 23.54 1.34
C THR A 85 7.79 23.92 2.42
N GLY A 86 9.03 24.20 2.00
CA GLY A 86 10.13 24.50 2.91
C GLY A 86 10.85 23.29 3.50
N SER A 87 10.40 22.07 3.20
CA SER A 87 11.11 20.85 3.60
C SER A 87 12.45 20.71 2.86
N THR A 88 13.49 20.34 3.61
CA THR A 88 14.82 19.97 3.08
C THR A 88 14.90 18.51 2.63
N ARG A 89 13.76 17.80 2.59
CA ARG A 89 13.70 16.40 2.15
C ARG A 89 14.32 16.24 0.77
N VAL A 90 15.23 15.28 0.64
CA VAL A 90 15.80 14.85 -0.65
C VAL A 90 14.81 13.92 -1.32
N GLU A 91 14.52 14.15 -2.60
CA GLU A 91 13.65 13.26 -3.36
C GLU A 91 14.43 12.01 -3.78
N ASP A 92 13.81 10.85 -3.62
CA ASP A 92 14.41 9.58 -4.02
C ASP A 92 14.52 9.53 -5.56
N GLY A 93 15.71 9.20 -6.05
CA GLY A 93 16.02 9.20 -7.48
C GLY A 93 15.63 7.93 -8.23
N VAL A 94 14.89 7.03 -7.60
CA VAL A 94 14.51 5.72 -8.15
C VAL A 94 13.56 5.91 -9.34
N THR A 95 13.91 5.33 -10.48
CA THR A 95 13.11 5.44 -11.73
C THR A 95 12.29 4.18 -12.01
N THR A 96 12.83 3.02 -11.69
CA THR A 96 12.16 1.72 -11.88
C THR A 96 12.46 0.82 -10.70
N VAL A 97 11.53 -0.07 -10.35
CA VAL A 97 11.75 -1.11 -9.34
C VAL A 97 11.35 -2.46 -9.92
N SER A 98 12.29 -3.41 -9.95
CA SER A 98 12.07 -4.75 -10.49
C SER A 98 12.54 -5.83 -9.52
N MET A 99 11.65 -6.76 -9.21
CA MET A 99 11.96 -8.04 -8.58
C MET A 99 11.17 -9.13 -9.32
N PRO A 100 11.60 -9.51 -10.53
CA PRO A 100 10.80 -10.34 -11.43
C PRO A 100 10.63 -11.78 -10.92
N ASP A 101 11.47 -12.19 -9.96
CA ASP A 101 11.45 -13.51 -9.33
C ASP A 101 10.75 -13.52 -7.96
N LEU A 102 10.33 -12.37 -7.44
CA LEU A 102 9.68 -12.25 -6.14
C LEU A 102 8.34 -12.97 -6.16
N VAL A 103 8.15 -13.94 -5.26
CA VAL A 103 6.94 -14.74 -5.13
C VAL A 103 6.10 -14.29 -3.94
N ASN A 104 6.73 -13.95 -2.81
CA ASN A 104 5.99 -13.58 -1.61
C ASN A 104 6.72 -12.58 -0.71
N THR A 105 5.94 -11.86 0.10
CA THR A 105 6.44 -11.25 1.33
C THR A 105 6.18 -12.17 2.53
N THR A 106 6.97 -12.10 3.60
CA THR A 106 6.81 -12.99 4.77
C THR A 106 6.31 -12.28 6.03
N ALA A 107 6.67 -11.01 6.24
CA ALA A 107 6.46 -10.32 7.51
C ALA A 107 5.82 -8.93 7.38
N GLY A 108 5.65 -8.41 6.17
CA GLY A 108 5.07 -7.10 5.96
C GLY A 108 4.68 -6.78 4.53
N GLY A 109 4.35 -5.50 4.33
CA GLY A 109 3.76 -4.99 3.11
C GLY A 109 4.75 -4.56 2.05
N VAL A 110 4.21 -3.89 1.03
CA VAL A 110 4.94 -3.27 -0.07
C VAL A 110 4.57 -1.80 -0.12
N LEU A 111 5.55 -0.91 -0.06
CA LEU A 111 5.36 0.54 -0.16
C LEU A 111 6.16 1.15 -1.30
N PHE A 112 5.46 1.95 -2.11
CA PHE A 112 6.01 2.92 -3.06
C PHE A 112 5.37 4.28 -2.77
N GLY A 113 6.06 5.15 -2.04
CA GLY A 113 5.51 6.42 -1.57
C GLY A 113 6.23 7.65 -2.08
N TYR A 114 5.55 8.48 -2.86
CA TYR A 114 6.03 9.81 -3.28
C TYR A 114 7.37 9.76 -4.02
N LEU A 115 7.52 8.78 -4.92
CA LEU A 115 8.68 8.63 -5.80
C LEU A 115 8.38 9.35 -7.11
N ASN A 116 8.80 10.62 -7.20
CA ASN A 116 8.42 11.48 -8.34
C ASN A 116 8.91 10.98 -9.69
N ASN A 117 9.98 10.18 -9.71
CA ASN A 117 10.60 9.69 -10.95
C ASN A 117 10.22 8.23 -11.27
N LEU A 118 9.43 7.57 -10.42
CA LEU A 118 9.08 6.16 -10.62
C LEU A 118 8.12 6.01 -11.80
N THR A 119 8.56 5.32 -12.84
CA THR A 119 7.78 5.09 -14.07
C THR A 119 7.22 3.67 -14.18
N SER A 120 7.84 2.69 -13.50
CA SER A 120 7.41 1.29 -13.59
C SER A 120 7.81 0.46 -12.36
N VAL A 121 6.94 -0.50 -12.04
CA VAL A 121 7.18 -1.56 -11.04
C VAL A 121 6.96 -2.92 -11.70
N ASP A 122 7.90 -3.86 -11.53
CA ASP A 122 7.80 -5.22 -12.06
C ASP A 122 7.94 -6.27 -10.97
N PHE A 123 6.78 -6.71 -10.45
CA PHE A 123 6.64 -7.85 -9.54
C PHE A 123 5.77 -8.94 -10.18
N ARG A 124 6.08 -9.31 -11.43
CA ARG A 124 5.23 -10.23 -12.25
C ARG A 124 4.95 -11.60 -11.63
N LYS A 125 5.83 -12.11 -10.76
CA LYS A 125 5.67 -13.41 -10.06
C LYS A 125 5.14 -13.27 -8.63
N LEU A 126 4.87 -12.06 -8.15
CA LEU A 126 4.40 -11.87 -6.77
C LEU A 126 3.00 -12.44 -6.66
N GLU A 127 2.87 -13.50 -5.86
CA GLU A 127 1.61 -14.23 -5.64
C GLU A 127 0.94 -13.80 -4.35
N THR A 128 1.72 -13.51 -3.31
CA THR A 128 1.19 -13.26 -1.97
C THR A 128 1.90 -12.13 -1.24
N ILE A 129 1.14 -11.22 -0.63
CA ILE A 129 1.65 -10.27 0.37
C ILE A 129 1.16 -10.72 1.75
N ASN A 130 2.09 -11.23 2.57
CA ASN A 130 1.81 -11.69 3.93
C ASN A 130 2.12 -10.59 4.95
N GLY A 131 1.27 -10.46 5.96
CA GLY A 131 1.56 -9.62 7.13
C GLY A 131 1.46 -8.10 6.92
N GLY A 132 1.02 -7.62 5.75
CA GLY A 132 0.88 -6.19 5.51
C GLY A 132 0.01 -5.80 4.32
N ASP A 133 0.04 -4.49 4.03
CA ASP A 133 -0.71 -3.85 2.94
C ASP A 133 0.19 -3.63 1.73
N ILE A 134 -0.40 -3.40 0.55
CA ILE A 134 0.28 -2.79 -0.59
C ILE A 134 -0.15 -1.33 -0.74
N ALA A 135 0.82 -0.44 -0.85
CA ALA A 135 0.58 1.00 -0.91
C ALA A 135 1.42 1.62 -2.04
N ILE A 136 0.73 2.16 -3.04
CA ILE A 136 1.35 2.88 -4.16
C ILE A 136 0.71 4.27 -4.19
N ILE A 137 1.44 5.26 -3.67
CA ILE A 137 0.88 6.57 -3.34
C ILE A 137 1.79 7.67 -3.88
N GLY A 138 1.25 8.63 -4.61
CA GLY A 138 1.96 9.86 -4.98
C GLY A 138 3.11 9.68 -5.96
N ASN A 139 3.10 8.61 -6.76
CA ASN A 139 4.11 8.36 -7.80
C ASN A 139 3.59 8.93 -9.13
N TYR A 140 3.91 10.20 -9.41
CA TYR A 140 3.24 10.98 -10.46
C TYR A 140 3.57 10.55 -11.90
N GLU A 141 4.67 9.83 -12.10
CA GLU A 141 5.08 9.30 -13.42
C GLU A 141 4.65 7.84 -13.63
N LEU A 142 4.12 7.17 -12.58
CA LEU A 142 3.65 5.79 -12.66
C LEU A 142 2.19 5.77 -13.12
N ARG A 143 1.96 5.36 -14.37
CA ARG A 143 0.63 5.31 -15.00
C ARG A 143 -0.07 3.97 -14.89
N ASP A 144 0.69 2.89 -14.84
CA ASP A 144 0.16 1.54 -14.91
C ASP A 144 0.61 0.69 -13.73
N ILE A 145 -0.32 -0.05 -13.15
CA ILE A 145 -0.04 -1.09 -12.14
C ILE A 145 -0.45 -2.43 -12.71
N ALA A 146 0.50 -3.36 -12.85
CA ALA A 146 0.24 -4.72 -13.26
C ALA A 146 0.89 -5.72 -12.29
N LEU A 147 0.05 -6.48 -11.58
CA LEU A 147 0.49 -7.56 -10.68
C LEU A 147 -0.25 -8.85 -11.09
N PRO A 148 0.15 -9.45 -12.23
CA PRO A 148 -0.64 -10.48 -12.89
C PRO A 148 -0.78 -11.77 -12.08
N SER A 149 0.17 -12.07 -11.20
CA SER A 149 0.18 -13.28 -10.37
C SER A 149 -0.36 -13.05 -8.95
N LEU A 150 -0.60 -11.80 -8.54
CA LEU A 150 -0.95 -11.47 -7.16
C LEU A 150 -2.35 -12.02 -6.84
N ALA A 151 -2.39 -13.06 -6.02
CA ALA A 151 -3.61 -13.77 -5.67
C ALA A 151 -4.15 -13.41 -4.30
N ASN A 152 -3.27 -13.14 -3.33
CA ASN A 152 -3.64 -12.90 -1.95
C ASN A 152 -2.89 -11.73 -1.32
N VAL A 153 -3.61 -10.84 -0.67
CA VAL A 153 -3.06 -9.78 0.18
C VAL A 153 -3.68 -9.92 1.55
N THR A 154 -2.87 -10.18 2.58
CA THR A 154 -3.38 -10.40 3.94
C THR A 154 -3.98 -9.12 4.53
N GLY A 155 -3.40 -7.97 4.21
CA GLY A 155 -3.92 -6.65 4.53
C GLY A 155 -4.77 -6.05 3.40
N GLY A 156 -4.73 -4.74 3.26
CA GLY A 156 -5.41 -4.00 2.19
C GLY A 156 -4.49 -3.50 1.08
N ALA A 157 -5.10 -2.81 0.13
CA ALA A 157 -4.41 -2.10 -0.94
C ALA A 157 -4.87 -0.65 -1.01
N LEU A 158 -3.92 0.28 -1.12
CA LEU A 158 -4.18 1.68 -1.45
C LEU A 158 -3.37 2.07 -2.68
N PHE A 159 -4.09 2.41 -3.75
CA PHE A 159 -3.52 2.99 -4.95
C PHE A 159 -4.03 4.43 -5.07
N ASP A 160 -3.14 5.39 -4.92
CA ASP A 160 -3.44 6.83 -4.99
C ASP A 160 -2.41 7.53 -5.90
N GLY A 161 -2.82 7.87 -7.12
CA GLY A 161 -1.90 8.38 -8.15
C GLY A 161 -2.59 8.62 -9.49
N PRO A 162 -1.86 9.03 -10.53
CA PRO A 162 -2.44 9.34 -11.83
C PRO A 162 -2.50 8.10 -12.73
N PHE A 163 -3.16 7.03 -12.26
CA PHE A 163 -3.20 5.75 -12.95
C PHE A 163 -4.15 5.76 -14.14
N ASP A 164 -3.70 5.22 -15.26
CA ASP A 164 -4.51 4.99 -16.45
C ASP A 164 -4.98 3.54 -16.50
N SER A 165 -4.21 2.60 -15.92
CA SER A 165 -4.61 1.20 -15.81
C SER A 165 -4.17 0.52 -14.51
N ILE A 166 -5.02 -0.40 -14.02
CA ILE A 166 -4.71 -1.29 -12.90
C ILE A 166 -5.17 -2.70 -13.28
N SER A 167 -4.26 -3.67 -13.23
CA SER A 167 -4.50 -5.05 -13.64
C SER A 167 -4.08 -6.03 -12.54
N LEU A 168 -5.08 -6.69 -11.94
CA LEU A 168 -4.93 -7.66 -10.84
C LEU A 168 -5.71 -8.96 -11.15
N PRO A 169 -5.48 -9.61 -12.31
CA PRO A 169 -6.35 -10.68 -12.81
C PRO A 169 -6.37 -11.94 -11.93
N ALA A 170 -5.32 -12.18 -11.15
CA ALA A 170 -5.25 -13.33 -10.24
C ALA A 170 -5.78 -13.04 -8.83
N LEU A 171 -6.08 -11.78 -8.50
CA LEU A 171 -6.42 -11.37 -7.13
C LEU A 171 -7.74 -11.99 -6.71
N LYS A 172 -7.73 -12.67 -5.56
CA LYS A 172 -8.89 -13.40 -5.02
C LYS A 172 -9.28 -12.88 -3.64
N THR A 173 -8.30 -12.65 -2.78
CA THR A 173 -8.52 -12.33 -1.37
C THR A 173 -7.72 -11.11 -0.95
N ILE A 174 -8.40 -10.19 -0.27
CA ILE A 174 -7.83 -8.94 0.26
C ILE A 174 -8.71 -8.42 1.41
N SER A 175 -8.17 -7.68 2.38
CA SER A 175 -9.01 -7.08 3.43
C SER A 175 -9.87 -5.92 2.92
N TYR A 176 -9.26 -5.01 2.16
CA TYR A 176 -9.93 -3.88 1.51
C TYR A 176 -9.11 -3.37 0.32
N LEU A 177 -9.77 -2.74 -0.65
CA LEU A 177 -9.11 -2.10 -1.79
C LEU A 177 -9.62 -0.67 -1.94
N ILE A 178 -8.70 0.30 -1.94
CA ILE A 178 -9.01 1.70 -2.16
C ILE A 178 -8.19 2.17 -3.35
N VAL A 179 -8.88 2.65 -4.37
CA VAL A 179 -8.28 3.23 -5.56
C VAL A 179 -8.74 4.68 -5.70
N LYS A 180 -7.78 5.58 -5.86
CA LYS A 180 -7.99 6.98 -6.20
C LYS A 180 -7.12 7.29 -7.38
N SER A 181 -7.74 7.54 -8.54
CA SER A 181 -7.00 7.91 -9.73
C SER A 181 -7.30 9.34 -10.16
N THR A 182 -6.25 10.07 -10.55
CA THR A 182 -6.35 11.31 -11.31
C THR A 182 -6.07 11.13 -12.82
N GLY A 183 -5.72 9.90 -13.24
CA GLY A 183 -5.55 9.53 -14.65
C GLY A 183 -6.85 9.03 -15.30
N ASP A 184 -6.72 8.32 -16.42
CA ASP A 184 -7.83 7.90 -17.29
C ASP A 184 -8.46 6.55 -16.90
N LEU A 185 -8.25 6.09 -15.66
CA LEU A 185 -8.75 4.80 -15.16
C LEU A 185 -10.29 4.70 -15.18
N ASP A 186 -10.83 3.66 -15.84
CA ASP A 186 -12.26 3.31 -15.74
C ASP A 186 -12.54 2.51 -14.46
N CYS A 187 -13.00 3.21 -13.42
CA CYS A 187 -13.33 2.63 -12.11
C CYS A 187 -14.51 1.66 -12.18
N ILE A 188 -15.47 1.86 -13.07
CA ILE A 188 -16.63 0.97 -13.22
C ILE A 188 -16.19 -0.35 -13.84
N ALA A 189 -15.38 -0.31 -14.90
CA ALA A 189 -14.83 -1.50 -15.53
C ALA A 189 -13.90 -2.27 -14.57
N LEU A 190 -13.02 -1.56 -13.85
CA LEU A 190 -12.17 -2.16 -12.82
C LEU A 190 -13.02 -2.81 -11.72
N GLY A 191 -14.06 -2.11 -11.26
CA GLY A 191 -15.11 -2.59 -10.34
C GLY A 191 -15.67 -3.95 -10.73
N LYS A 192 -16.13 -4.06 -11.97
CA LYS A 192 -16.69 -5.29 -12.54
C LYS A 192 -15.66 -6.41 -12.67
N ASN A 193 -14.44 -6.08 -13.09
CA ASN A 193 -13.36 -7.07 -13.22
C ASN A 193 -13.01 -7.68 -11.84
N LEU A 194 -13.10 -6.87 -10.79
CA LEU A 194 -12.79 -7.27 -9.42
C LEU A 194 -14.04 -7.62 -8.58
N SER A 195 -15.20 -7.86 -9.20
CA SER A 195 -16.45 -8.12 -8.47
C SER A 195 -16.46 -9.47 -7.75
N SER A 196 -15.58 -10.41 -8.13
CA SER A 196 -15.45 -11.72 -7.49
C SER A 196 -14.48 -11.73 -6.30
N LEU A 197 -13.92 -10.58 -5.91
CA LEU A 197 -13.02 -10.50 -4.77
C LEU A 197 -13.74 -10.90 -3.48
N THR A 198 -13.06 -11.72 -2.68
CA THR A 198 -13.48 -12.07 -1.33
C THR A 198 -12.78 -11.14 -0.35
N PHE A 199 -13.57 -10.33 0.36
CA PHE A 199 -13.03 -9.42 1.37
C PHE A 199 -12.87 -10.13 2.72
N THR A 200 -11.66 -10.10 3.26
CA THR A 200 -11.32 -10.67 4.58
C THR A 200 -10.86 -9.57 5.53
N PRO A 201 -11.75 -8.64 5.93
CA PRO A 201 -11.39 -7.57 6.84
C PRO A 201 -10.99 -8.16 8.20
N GLN A 202 -9.98 -7.57 8.80
CA GLN A 202 -9.46 -7.93 10.10
C GLN A 202 -9.81 -6.84 11.12
N GLU A 203 -9.76 -7.19 12.41
CA GLU A 203 -9.96 -6.22 13.47
C GLU A 203 -8.95 -5.06 13.35
N GLY A 204 -9.45 -3.83 13.38
CA GLY A 204 -8.64 -2.62 13.20
C GLY A 204 -8.51 -2.11 11.77
N ASP A 205 -9.13 -2.77 10.78
CA ASP A 205 -9.20 -2.23 9.42
C ASP A 205 -10.18 -1.05 9.32
N PHE A 206 -9.80 -0.04 8.54
CA PHE A 206 -10.55 1.23 8.43
C PHE A 206 -11.56 1.25 7.28
N SER A 207 -11.50 0.25 6.42
CA SER A 207 -12.35 0.14 5.24
C SER A 207 -12.76 -1.31 5.06
N VAL A 208 -13.90 -1.49 4.41
CA VAL A 208 -14.41 -2.79 3.98
C VAL A 208 -14.74 -2.71 2.51
N GLY A 209 -14.45 -3.78 1.76
CA GLY A 209 -14.77 -3.85 0.34
C GLY A 209 -13.79 -3.11 -0.56
N PHE A 210 -14.28 -2.80 -1.76
CA PHE A 210 -13.56 -2.09 -2.81
C PHE A 210 -14.24 -0.76 -3.12
N THR A 211 -13.46 0.31 -3.06
CA THR A 211 -13.85 1.63 -3.57
C THR A 211 -12.87 2.11 -4.63
N CYS A 212 -13.40 2.71 -5.70
CA CYS A 212 -12.62 3.33 -6.77
C CYS A 212 -13.20 4.70 -7.07
N TRP A 213 -12.33 5.72 -7.08
CA TRP A 213 -12.72 7.11 -7.28
C TRP A 213 -11.84 7.77 -8.33
N THR A 214 -12.47 8.58 -9.18
CA THR A 214 -11.80 9.54 -10.07
C THR A 214 -12.37 10.94 -9.88
N SER A 215 -11.84 11.92 -10.62
CA SER A 215 -12.39 13.28 -10.63
C SER A 215 -13.77 13.40 -11.28
N ASP A 216 -14.16 12.43 -12.13
CA ASP A 216 -15.51 12.33 -12.67
C ASP A 216 -16.40 11.53 -11.71
N GLU A 217 -17.38 12.19 -11.10
CA GLU A 217 -18.33 11.58 -10.17
C GLU A 217 -19.11 10.40 -10.80
N LYS A 218 -19.26 10.38 -12.13
CA LYS A 218 -19.91 9.29 -12.87
C LYS A 218 -19.00 8.08 -13.04
N ASN A 219 -17.70 8.23 -12.85
CA ASN A 219 -16.70 7.17 -12.93
C ASN A 219 -16.19 6.83 -11.51
N THR A 220 -17.12 6.35 -10.70
CA THR A 220 -16.89 5.89 -9.34
C THR A 220 -17.45 4.48 -9.18
N TYR A 221 -16.87 3.69 -8.28
CA TYR A 221 -17.32 2.33 -7.98
C TYR A 221 -17.21 2.06 -6.48
N ASN A 222 -18.23 1.38 -5.95
CA ASN A 222 -18.23 0.88 -4.58
C ASN A 222 -18.87 -0.52 -4.56
N SER A 223 -18.14 -1.50 -4.05
CA SER A 223 -18.62 -2.88 -3.96
C SER A 223 -19.81 -3.06 -3.02
N SER A 224 -20.05 -2.11 -2.11
CA SER A 224 -21.17 -2.13 -1.17
C SER A 224 -22.48 -1.65 -1.79
N ASP A 225 -22.43 -0.99 -2.95
CA ASP A 225 -23.62 -0.44 -3.58
C ASP A 225 -24.37 -1.54 -4.35
N VAL A 226 -25.64 -1.73 -4.00
CA VAL A 226 -26.53 -2.80 -4.52
C VAL A 226 -26.71 -2.77 -6.05
N ASN A 227 -26.38 -1.64 -6.70
CA ASN A 227 -26.57 -1.41 -8.13
C ASN A 227 -25.28 -1.29 -8.95
N SER A 228 -24.10 -1.51 -8.36
CA SER A 228 -22.80 -1.38 -9.07
C SER A 228 -22.62 -2.35 -10.25
N GLY A 229 -23.54 -3.30 -10.45
CA GLY A 229 -23.56 -4.25 -11.56
C GLY A 229 -24.52 -3.94 -12.72
N SER A 230 -25.43 -2.96 -12.61
CA SER A 230 -26.49 -2.77 -13.62
C SER A 230 -26.26 -1.54 -14.51
N GLY A 231 -25.24 -1.64 -15.37
CA GLY A 231 -25.06 -0.72 -16.48
C GLY A 231 -26.11 -0.98 -17.55
N SER A 232 -27.14 -0.13 -17.55
CA SER A 232 -28.14 -0.02 -18.61
C SER A 232 -27.45 0.26 -19.94
N GLY A 233 -27.34 -0.77 -20.78
CA GLY A 233 -26.98 -0.60 -22.18
C GLY A 233 -28.08 0.16 -22.90
N ALA A 234 -27.80 1.41 -23.26
CA ALA A 234 -28.62 2.17 -24.19
C ALA A 234 -28.56 1.51 -25.58
N SER A 235 -29.67 0.93 -26.01
CA SER A 235 -29.92 0.62 -27.42
C SER A 235 -31.11 1.44 -27.91
N THR A 236 -30.81 2.25 -28.92
CA THR A 236 -31.63 3.26 -29.55
C THR A 236 -32.74 2.63 -30.40
N SER A 237 -33.97 3.09 -30.16
CA SER A 237 -35.11 3.25 -31.08
C SER A 237 -35.54 2.12 -32.02
N SER A 238 -36.74 1.58 -31.76
CA SER A 238 -37.79 1.48 -32.77
C SER A 238 -39.19 1.60 -32.16
N ARG A 239 -39.98 2.49 -32.77
CA ARG A 239 -41.34 2.96 -32.46
C ARG A 239 -42.42 1.88 -32.25
N SER A 240 -43.40 2.27 -31.41
CA SER A 240 -44.86 2.24 -31.63
C SER A 240 -45.67 1.41 -30.63
N GLY A 241 -46.63 2.06 -29.95
CA GLY A 241 -47.78 1.39 -29.34
C GLY A 241 -48.35 2.08 -28.11
N ASN A 242 -49.45 2.81 -28.30
CA ASN A 242 -50.35 3.36 -27.28
C ASN A 242 -50.65 2.38 -26.13
N ALA A 243 -50.70 2.87 -24.89
CA ALA A 243 -51.91 2.90 -24.05
C ALA A 243 -51.61 3.40 -22.62
N SER A 244 -52.38 4.40 -22.17
CA SER A 244 -52.66 4.74 -20.77
C SER A 244 -53.32 3.54 -20.04
N PRO A 245 -53.23 3.38 -18.69
CA PRO A 245 -53.80 4.36 -17.76
C PRO A 245 -53.08 4.60 -16.42
N THR A 246 -53.43 5.77 -15.88
CA THR A 246 -53.49 6.25 -14.50
C THR A 246 -53.45 5.21 -13.36
N VAL A 247 -52.52 5.37 -12.41
CA VAL A 247 -52.75 5.12 -10.96
C VAL A 247 -51.98 6.14 -10.12
N THR A 248 -52.72 6.74 -9.21
CA THR A 248 -52.36 7.74 -8.18
C THR A 248 -51.67 7.09 -6.97
N GLY A 249 -50.67 7.75 -6.36
CA GLY A 249 -50.12 7.33 -5.06
C GLY A 249 -49.02 8.25 -4.52
N SER A 250 -49.27 8.84 -3.35
CA SER A 250 -48.56 9.96 -2.70
C SER A 250 -47.25 9.62 -1.96
N THR A 251 -46.54 10.70 -1.57
CA THR A 251 -45.59 10.89 -0.42
C THR A 251 -44.23 10.16 -0.50
N ALA A 252 -43.07 10.66 -0.06
CA ALA A 252 -42.69 11.77 0.82
C ALA A 252 -41.24 12.24 0.54
N ALA A 253 -40.90 13.36 1.18
CA ALA A 253 -39.63 14.07 1.21
C ALA A 253 -38.39 13.24 1.61
N GLY A 254 -37.22 13.72 1.20
CA GLY A 254 -35.92 13.23 1.65
C GLY A 254 -34.72 13.91 0.99
N THR A 255 -34.63 15.24 1.05
CA THR A 255 -33.37 15.96 0.79
C THR A 255 -32.36 15.60 1.87
N SER A 256 -31.33 14.86 1.52
CA SER A 256 -30.10 14.76 2.32
C SER A 256 -28.90 15.01 1.42
N LYS A 257 -28.47 16.27 1.39
CA LYS A 257 -27.09 16.63 1.07
C LYS A 257 -26.23 16.06 2.19
N VAL A 258 -25.35 15.12 1.87
CA VAL A 258 -24.20 14.81 2.73
C VAL A 258 -22.97 15.22 1.96
N ALA A 259 -22.49 16.42 2.27
CA ALA A 259 -21.13 16.81 1.98
C ALA A 259 -20.22 15.96 2.88
N SER A 260 -19.39 15.10 2.29
CA SER A 260 -18.33 14.41 3.04
C SER A 260 -16.98 15.06 2.69
N GLU A 261 -16.69 16.17 3.35
CA GLU A 261 -15.30 16.53 3.64
C GLU A 261 -14.81 15.55 4.71
N ALA A 262 -13.86 14.70 4.36
CA ALA A 262 -13.11 13.91 5.32
C ALA A 262 -11.65 13.83 4.87
N GLY A 263 -10.83 14.72 5.44
CA GLY A 263 -9.38 14.55 5.49
C GLY A 263 -9.06 13.24 6.23
N SER A 264 -8.84 12.18 5.47
CA SER A 264 -8.59 10.85 6.00
C SER A 264 -7.14 10.75 6.46
N ARG A 265 -6.92 10.75 7.79
CA ARG A 265 -5.67 10.27 8.38
C ARG A 265 -5.68 8.74 8.28
N VAL A 266 -5.13 8.23 7.19
CA VAL A 266 -5.01 6.79 6.91
C VAL A 266 -4.04 6.15 7.90
N LYS A 267 -4.51 5.20 8.71
CA LYS A 267 -3.66 4.34 9.55
C LYS A 267 -3.56 2.96 8.89
N MET A 268 -2.76 2.89 7.83
CA MET A 268 -2.40 1.67 7.13
C MET A 268 -1.61 0.75 8.07
N ARG A 269 -1.73 -0.58 7.98
CA ARG A 269 -0.95 -1.52 8.80
C ARG A 269 0.55 -1.38 8.55
N CYS A 270 0.94 -0.99 7.34
CA CYS A 270 2.30 -0.55 7.02
C CYS A 270 2.80 0.55 7.98
N ILE A 271 1.92 1.42 8.48
CA ILE A 271 2.28 2.52 9.38
C ILE A 271 2.49 2.04 10.82
N ASN A 272 1.71 1.07 11.31
CA ASN A 272 1.82 0.62 12.70
C ASN A 272 3.14 -0.16 12.94
N THR A 273 3.61 -0.96 11.97
CA THR A 273 4.92 -1.63 12.07
C THR A 273 6.10 -0.70 11.78
N MET A 274 5.94 0.32 10.92
CA MET A 274 7.01 1.30 10.67
C MET A 274 7.20 2.28 11.84
N VAL A 275 6.12 2.76 12.46
CA VAL A 275 6.21 3.67 13.63
C VAL A 275 6.76 2.93 14.86
N ALA A 276 6.46 1.64 15.04
CA ALA A 276 7.03 0.85 16.13
C ALA A 276 8.56 0.70 16.03
N LEU A 277 9.11 0.63 14.81
CA LEU A 277 10.57 0.53 14.59
C LEU A 277 11.28 1.89 14.70
N VAL A 278 10.71 2.99 14.18
CA VAL A 278 11.31 4.32 14.32
C VAL A 278 11.30 4.79 15.79
N SER A 279 10.29 4.38 16.57
CA SER A 279 10.22 4.69 18.01
C SER A 279 11.30 3.97 18.84
N LEU A 280 11.86 2.87 18.33
CA LEU A 280 12.94 2.14 19.02
C LEU A 280 14.34 2.69 18.68
N VAL A 281 14.53 3.20 17.46
CA VAL A 281 15.81 3.80 17.03
C VAL A 281 15.95 5.26 17.49
N GLY A 282 14.83 5.99 17.62
CA GLY A 282 14.82 7.40 18.05
C GLY A 282 15.06 7.66 19.54
N PHE A 283 14.98 6.65 20.41
CA PHE A 283 15.17 6.84 21.86
C PHE A 283 16.61 6.60 22.35
N VAL A 284 17.50 6.08 21.50
CA VAL A 284 18.91 5.84 21.87
C VAL A 284 19.82 7.05 21.56
N GLY A 285 19.35 8.01 20.75
CA GLY A 285 20.13 9.18 20.33
C GLY A 285 19.98 10.44 21.20
N LEU A 286 19.22 10.40 22.30
CA LEU A 286 18.98 11.59 23.15
C LEU A 286 19.26 11.31 24.64
N MET A 287 20.33 10.57 24.93
CA MET A 287 20.91 10.40 26.28
C MET A 287 22.44 10.21 26.16
N LEU A 288 23.10 11.07 25.38
CA LEU A 288 24.53 11.34 25.46
C LEU A 288 24.75 12.85 25.33
#